data_AF-A0A2V5VNN9-F1
#
_entry.id   AF-A0A2V5VNN9-F1
#
_cell.length_a   1.000
_cell.length_b   1.000
_cell.length_c   1.000
_cell.angle_alpha   90.00
_cell.angle_beta   90.00
_cell.angle_gamma   90.00
#
_symmetry.space_group_name_H-M   'P 1'
#
loop_
_entity.id
_entity.type
_entity.pdbx_description
1 polymer ?
#
loop_
_entity_poly.entity_id
_entity_poly.type
_entity_poly.pdbx_seq_one_letter_code
_entity_poly.pdbx_strand_id
1 'polypeptide(L)'
;MAWHWFAPTAVTPTPAQHNAPRPAAAHPPPPKRLAQQPAAKPTPARPVTPQPRLAPEGTYFLLERASLRIDSGVIGFAPGTKVTLLDQGNSASTVTDGQYQFAVPPSQLTNDLDIAAGVAKSDYAAQAQLGELTAKWVQEYNQRQREAFIASEKEKAQKKPRSRATPRASNR
;
A
#
# COMPACT_ATOMS: atom_id res chain seq x y z
N MET A 1 3.81 -32.85 -17.85
CA MET A 1 5.19 -32.34 -17.94
C MET A 1 5.70 -32.09 -16.52
N ALA A 2 6.65 -32.90 -16.06
CA ALA A 2 7.30 -32.78 -14.77
C ALA A 2 8.47 -31.79 -14.88
N TRP A 3 8.52 -30.80 -13.99
CA TRP A 3 9.69 -29.92 -13.85
C TRP A 3 10.43 -30.34 -12.58
N HIS A 4 11.63 -30.89 -12.76
CA HIS A 4 12.53 -31.26 -11.67
C HIS A 4 13.46 -30.07 -11.35
N TRP A 5 13.43 -29.67 -10.06
CA TRP A 5 14.50 -29.30 -9.12
C TRP A 5 15.85 -28.80 -9.64
N PHE A 6 16.43 -27.77 -8.98
CA PHE A 6 17.79 -27.81 -8.40
C PHE A 6 18.05 -26.63 -7.44
N ALA A 7 18.36 -26.96 -6.19
CA ALA A 7 19.30 -26.32 -5.24
C ALA A 7 19.98 -27.52 -4.52
N PRO A 8 21.22 -27.50 -3.95
CA PRO A 8 21.90 -26.42 -3.19
C PRO A 8 23.41 -26.30 -3.60
N THR A 9 24.30 -25.48 -3.01
CA THR A 9 25.06 -25.73 -1.76
C THR A 9 25.91 -24.51 -1.34
N ALA A 10 26.20 -24.45 -0.04
CA ALA A 10 27.06 -23.50 0.66
C ALA A 10 28.56 -23.76 0.46
N VAL A 11 29.40 -22.73 0.63
CA VAL A 11 30.74 -22.82 1.25
C VAL A 11 31.25 -21.41 1.66
N THR A 12 31.64 -21.29 2.93
CA THR A 12 32.69 -20.38 3.50
C THR A 12 33.83 -21.29 4.01
N PRO A 13 35.03 -20.86 4.50
CA PRO A 13 35.66 -19.52 4.65
C PRO A 13 37.16 -19.42 4.19
N THR A 14 37.74 -18.22 4.40
CA THR A 14 39.14 -17.65 4.49
C THR A 14 40.42 -18.52 4.35
N PRO A 15 41.61 -17.94 4.01
CA PRO A 15 42.46 -17.32 5.04
C PRO A 15 43.28 -16.07 4.62
N ALA A 16 43.74 -15.37 5.65
CA ALA A 16 44.59 -14.18 5.68
C ALA A 16 46.02 -14.41 5.13
N GLN A 17 46.63 -13.38 4.53
CA GLN A 17 48.07 -13.31 4.32
C GLN A 17 48.71 -12.28 5.25
N HIS A 18 49.46 -12.80 6.22
CA HIS A 18 50.55 -12.12 6.90
C HIS A 18 51.75 -12.01 5.94
N ASN A 19 52.37 -10.84 5.86
CA ASN A 19 53.81 -10.76 5.59
C ASN A 19 54.44 -9.47 6.17
N ALA A 20 55.41 -9.68 7.04
CA ALA A 20 56.44 -8.75 7.52
C ALA A 20 57.72 -9.61 7.73
N PRO A 21 58.96 -9.10 7.92
CA PRO A 21 59.49 -7.72 7.85
C PRO A 21 60.89 -7.54 7.16
N ARG A 22 61.39 -6.27 7.13
CA ARG A 22 62.81 -5.77 7.18
C ARG A 22 63.73 -5.78 5.93
N PRO A 23 64.88 -5.04 5.90
CA PRO A 23 65.26 -3.76 6.55
C PRO A 23 66.04 -2.72 5.69
N ALA A 24 66.10 -1.47 6.18
CA ALA A 24 67.20 -0.48 6.17
C ALA A 24 67.86 0.03 4.87
N ALA A 25 67.73 1.34 4.63
CA ALA A 25 68.87 2.24 4.33
C ALA A 25 68.49 3.70 4.61
N ALA A 26 69.29 4.39 5.41
CA ALA A 26 69.19 5.81 5.73
C ALA A 26 69.75 6.66 4.58
N HIS A 27 69.16 7.85 4.30
CA HIS A 27 69.80 9.04 3.68
C HIS A 27 68.89 10.29 3.84
N PRO A 28 69.47 11.52 3.80
CA PRO A 28 69.07 12.71 4.58
C PRO A 28 67.89 13.53 4.01
N PRO A 29 67.31 14.51 4.75
CA PRO A 29 66.13 15.25 4.29
C PRO A 29 66.49 16.40 3.36
N PRO A 30 65.85 16.55 2.18
CA PRO A 30 65.83 17.80 1.45
C PRO A 30 64.61 18.67 1.82
N PRO A 31 64.70 20.00 1.60
CA PRO A 31 63.95 21.00 2.35
C PRO A 31 62.50 21.16 1.87
N LYS A 32 61.66 21.67 2.79
CA LYS A 32 60.27 22.11 2.59
C LYS A 32 60.04 22.70 1.20
N ARG A 33 59.52 21.89 0.28
CA ARG A 33 58.72 22.37 -0.85
C ARG A 33 57.30 22.50 -0.35
N LEU A 34 56.73 23.68 -0.51
CA LEU A 34 55.31 23.99 -0.33
C LEU A 34 54.49 23.08 -1.25
N ALA A 35 54.22 21.85 -0.80
CA ALA A 35 53.21 21.00 -1.39
C ALA A 35 51.87 21.53 -0.88
N GLN A 36 51.20 22.29 -1.73
CA GLN A 36 49.78 22.57 -1.64
C GLN A 36 49.08 21.25 -1.35
N GLN A 37 48.63 21.07 -0.12
CA GLN A 37 47.78 19.97 0.28
C GLN A 37 46.52 20.08 -0.60
N PRO A 38 46.22 19.12 -1.48
CA PRO A 38 44.92 19.12 -2.15
C PRO A 38 43.90 19.06 -1.03
N ALA A 39 43.06 20.09 -0.93
CA ALA A 39 41.93 20.10 -0.03
C ALA A 39 41.22 18.76 -0.18
N ALA A 40 41.13 18.00 0.92
CA ALA A 40 40.43 16.73 0.94
C ALA A 40 39.03 16.98 0.36
N LYS A 41 38.74 16.37 -0.79
CA LYS A 41 37.39 16.28 -1.34
C LYS A 41 36.49 15.83 -0.18
N PRO A 42 35.35 16.50 0.10
CA PRO A 42 34.41 15.98 1.07
C PRO A 42 34.00 14.58 0.59
N THR A 43 34.35 13.57 1.38
CA THR A 43 33.85 12.21 1.20
C THR A 43 32.33 12.30 1.09
N PRO A 44 31.71 11.79 0.01
CA PRO A 44 30.25 11.75 -0.08
C PRO A 44 29.72 11.05 1.18
N ALA A 45 28.82 11.73 1.90
CA ALA A 45 28.19 11.15 3.08
C ALA A 45 27.63 9.77 2.70
N ARG A 46 28.13 8.73 3.38
CA ARG A 46 27.62 7.36 3.24
C ARG A 46 26.09 7.40 3.37
N PRO A 47 25.32 6.77 2.45
CA PRO A 47 23.88 6.68 2.61
C PRO A 47 23.58 6.05 3.96
N VAL A 48 22.94 6.81 4.85
CA VAL A 48 22.34 6.24 6.06
C VAL A 48 21.23 5.31 5.59
N THR A 49 21.40 4.01 5.77
CA THR A 49 20.32 3.05 5.58
C THR A 49 19.16 3.47 6.49
N PRO A 50 17.94 3.66 5.96
CA PRO A 50 16.80 4.00 6.79
C PRO A 50 16.63 2.91 7.84
N GLN A 51 16.73 3.29 9.12
CA GLN A 51 16.50 2.37 10.20
C GLN A 51 14.98 2.21 10.35
N PRO A 52 14.45 0.97 10.43
CA PRO A 52 13.03 0.75 10.59
C PRO A 52 12.47 1.52 11.79
N ARG A 53 11.40 2.29 11.57
CA ARG A 53 10.74 2.99 12.66
C ARG A 53 9.80 2.03 13.37
N LEU A 54 10.27 1.50 14.49
CA LEU A 54 9.50 0.57 15.31
C LEU A 54 8.50 1.31 16.21
N ALA A 55 7.34 0.69 16.41
CA ALA A 55 6.33 1.18 17.33
C ALA A 55 6.67 0.81 18.78
N PRO A 56 6.09 1.48 19.78
CA PRO A 56 6.27 1.09 21.17
C PRO A 56 5.89 -0.37 21.41
N GLU A 57 6.50 -0.97 22.42
CA GLU A 57 6.20 -2.35 22.83
C GLU A 57 4.70 -2.54 23.10
N GLY A 58 4.18 -3.70 22.67
CA GLY A 58 2.75 -4.00 22.74
C GLY A 58 1.89 -3.29 21.70
N THR A 59 2.43 -2.35 20.91
CA THR A 59 1.72 -1.70 19.80
C THR A 59 2.06 -2.41 18.49
N TYR A 60 1.02 -2.84 17.79
CA TYR A 60 1.12 -3.48 16.50
C TYR A 60 0.14 -2.86 15.51
N PHE A 61 0.35 -3.17 14.24
CA PHE A 61 -0.49 -2.73 13.14
C PHE A 61 -0.88 -3.94 12.31
N LEU A 62 -2.14 -3.97 11.88
CA LEU A 62 -2.63 -5.01 11.00
C LEU A 62 -2.00 -4.86 9.60
N LEU A 63 -1.50 -5.96 9.04
CA LEU A 63 -1.00 -6.00 7.66
C LEU A 63 -2.12 -6.27 6.65
N GLU A 64 -3.15 -6.96 7.10
CA GLU A 64 -4.29 -7.38 6.29
C GLU A 64 -5.60 -6.92 6.92
N ARG A 65 -6.68 -7.01 6.16
CA ARG A 65 -8.02 -6.71 6.66
C ARG A 65 -8.47 -7.81 7.60
N ALA A 66 -8.82 -7.46 8.83
CA ALA A 66 -9.45 -8.37 9.77
C ALA A 66 -10.96 -8.13 9.83
N SER A 67 -11.72 -9.16 10.18
CA SER A 67 -13.16 -9.05 10.37
C SER A 67 -13.59 -9.76 11.64
N LEU A 68 -14.41 -9.10 12.45
CA LEU A 68 -15.00 -9.65 13.67
C LEU A 68 -16.51 -9.72 13.50
N ARG A 69 -17.08 -10.91 13.71
CA ARG A 69 -18.52 -11.11 13.75
C ARG A 69 -19.02 -10.83 15.15
N ILE A 70 -20.06 -10.02 15.25
CA ILE A 70 -20.77 -9.68 16.47
C ILE A 70 -22.28 -9.88 16.25
N ASP A 71 -23.07 -9.84 17.31
CA ASP A 71 -24.52 -10.09 17.22
C ASP A 71 -25.24 -9.10 16.28
N SER A 72 -24.75 -7.87 16.17
CA SER A 72 -25.33 -6.83 15.31
C SER A 72 -24.77 -6.81 13.88
N GLY A 73 -23.78 -7.64 13.54
CA GLY A 73 -23.20 -7.69 12.20
C GLY A 73 -21.70 -8.02 12.15
N VAL A 74 -20.99 -7.40 11.20
CA VAL A 74 -19.56 -7.62 10.99
C VAL A 74 -18.82 -6.29 11.08
N ILE A 75 -17.79 -6.25 11.93
CA ILE A 75 -16.85 -5.13 12.01
C ILE A 75 -15.64 -5.49 11.16
N GLY A 76 -15.26 -4.59 10.26
CA GLY A 76 -14.03 -4.70 9.47
C GLY A 76 -12.96 -3.77 10.01
N PHE A 77 -11.75 -4.28 10.16
CA PHE A 77 -10.57 -3.51 10.53
C PHE A 77 -9.67 -3.37 9.30
N ALA A 78 -9.37 -2.13 8.91
CA ALA A 78 -8.56 -1.87 7.73
C ALA A 78 -7.09 -2.26 7.97
N PRO A 79 -6.33 -2.62 6.92
CA PRO A 79 -4.88 -2.69 6.98
C PRO A 79 -4.28 -1.37 7.52
N GLY A 80 -3.24 -1.49 8.33
CA GLY A 80 -2.60 -0.39 9.04
C GLY A 80 -3.35 0.10 10.27
N THR A 81 -4.45 -0.55 10.67
CA THR A 81 -5.13 -0.24 11.94
C THR A 81 -4.21 -0.58 13.11
N LYS A 82 -4.05 0.37 14.03
CA LYS A 82 -3.30 0.18 15.27
C LYS A 82 -4.07 -0.72 16.22
N VAL A 83 -3.41 -1.73 16.76
CA VAL A 83 -3.93 -2.65 17.77
C VAL A 83 -2.92 -2.83 18.89
N THR A 84 -3.42 -3.14 20.08
CA THR A 84 -2.62 -3.49 21.26
C THR A 84 -2.62 -4.99 21.41
N LEU A 85 -1.44 -5.58 21.56
CA LEU A 85 -1.29 -7.00 21.82
C LEU A 85 -1.63 -7.29 23.29
N LEU A 86 -2.56 -8.22 23.52
CA LEU A 86 -2.99 -8.63 24.86
C LEU A 86 -2.40 -9.99 25.25
N ASP A 87 -2.38 -10.92 24.30
CA ASP A 87 -1.81 -12.25 24.49
C ASP A 87 -1.16 -12.74 23.19
N GLN A 88 0.02 -13.33 23.31
CA GLN A 88 0.80 -13.82 22.17
C GLN A 88 0.81 -15.35 22.17
N GLY A 89 -0.03 -15.95 21.34
CA GLY A 89 -0.02 -17.38 21.07
C GLY A 89 0.76 -17.73 19.79
N ASN A 90 1.23 -18.98 19.70
CA ASN A 90 1.94 -19.48 18.52
C ASN A 90 1.07 -19.49 17.25
N SER A 91 -0.22 -19.81 17.39
CA SER A 91 -1.15 -19.89 16.25
C SER A 91 -1.95 -18.60 16.05
N ALA A 92 -2.32 -17.95 17.14
CA ALA A 92 -3.11 -16.73 17.12
C ALA A 92 -2.69 -15.84 18.29
N SER A 93 -2.58 -14.55 18.01
CA SER A 93 -2.40 -13.49 18.99
C SER A 93 -3.72 -12.79 19.25
N THR A 94 -4.03 -12.56 20.52
CA THR A 94 -5.21 -11.81 20.93
C THR A 94 -4.85 -10.34 20.97
N VAL A 95 -5.56 -9.53 20.19
CA VAL A 95 -5.33 -8.09 20.07
C VAL A 95 -6.60 -7.30 20.38
N THR A 96 -6.44 -6.02 20.67
CA THR A 96 -7.57 -5.08 20.83
C THR A 96 -7.31 -3.75 20.14
N ASP A 97 -8.35 -3.15 19.58
CA ASP A 97 -8.34 -1.76 19.11
C ASP A 97 -8.74 -0.75 20.21
N GLY A 98 -9.00 -1.24 21.43
CA GLY A 98 -9.51 -0.48 22.57
C GLY A 98 -11.03 -0.58 22.75
N GLN A 99 -11.77 -1.12 21.78
CA GLN A 99 -13.22 -1.34 21.85
C GLN A 99 -13.56 -2.82 21.78
N TYR A 100 -12.90 -3.54 20.87
CA TYR A 100 -13.13 -4.94 20.59
C TYR A 100 -11.85 -5.74 20.81
N GLN A 101 -12.01 -7.00 21.21
CA GLN A 101 -10.94 -7.97 21.31
C GLN A 101 -11.17 -9.05 20.25
N PHE A 102 -10.11 -9.42 19.54
CA PHE A 102 -10.18 -10.45 18.50
C PHE A 102 -8.84 -11.16 18.32
N ALA A 103 -8.88 -12.36 17.78
CA ALA A 103 -7.70 -13.17 17.53
C ALA A 103 -7.24 -13.01 16.07
N VAL A 104 -5.95 -12.80 15.87
CA VAL A 104 -5.32 -12.71 14.54
C VAL A 104 -4.05 -13.56 14.48
N PRO A 105 -3.70 -14.13 13.31
CA PRO A 105 -2.40 -14.76 13.12
C PRO A 105 -1.26 -13.77 13.42
N PRO A 106 -0.18 -14.19 14.10
CA PRO A 106 0.98 -13.31 14.33
C PRO A 106 1.59 -12.75 13.04
N SER A 107 1.49 -13.49 11.93
CA SER A 107 1.95 -13.05 10.60
C SER A 107 1.18 -11.86 10.02
N GLN A 108 0.01 -11.54 10.57
CA GLN A 108 -0.78 -10.37 10.18
C GLN A 108 -0.47 -9.13 11.02
N LEU A 109 0.49 -9.21 11.95
CA LEU A 109 0.89 -8.11 12.81
C LEU A 109 2.29 -7.64 12.44
N THR A 110 2.46 -6.32 12.40
CA THR A 110 3.77 -5.69 12.32
C THR A 110 3.93 -4.64 13.41
N ASN A 111 5.14 -4.52 13.94
CA ASN A 111 5.52 -3.39 14.78
C ASN A 111 6.23 -2.28 13.96
N ASP A 112 6.55 -2.55 12.69
CA ASP A 112 7.20 -1.59 11.80
C ASP A 112 6.19 -0.56 11.27
N LEU A 113 6.41 0.71 11.61
CA LEU A 113 5.57 1.83 11.22
C LEU A 113 5.64 2.15 9.72
N ASP A 114 6.77 1.88 9.07
CA ASP A 114 6.94 2.14 7.65
C ASP A 114 6.16 1.10 6.83
N ILE A 115 6.21 -0.16 7.26
CA ILE A 115 5.36 -1.22 6.67
C ILE A 115 3.88 -0.91 6.92
N ALA A 116 3.50 -0.57 8.15
CA ALA A 116 2.13 -0.24 8.52
C ALA A 116 1.56 0.93 7.69
N ALA A 117 2.33 2.00 7.54
CA ALA A 117 1.94 3.15 6.72
C ALA A 117 1.84 2.78 5.23
N GLY A 118 2.75 1.93 4.74
CA GLY A 118 2.73 1.43 3.37
C GLY A 118 1.46 0.64 3.05
N VAL A 119 1.06 -0.31 3.90
CA VAL A 119 -0.17 -1.09 3.70
C VAL A 119 -1.43 -0.23 3.82
N ALA A 120 -1.48 0.68 4.80
CA ALA A 120 -2.61 1.60 4.97
C ALA A 120 -2.83 2.47 3.73
N LYS A 121 -1.74 3.07 3.22
CA LYS A 121 -1.78 3.92 2.04
C LYS A 121 -2.19 3.13 0.80
N SER A 122 -1.71 1.90 0.67
CA SER A 122 -2.03 1.04 -0.48
C SER A 122 -3.50 0.63 -0.48
N ASP A 123 -4.05 0.22 0.66
CA ASP A 123 -5.48 -0.13 0.79
C ASP A 123 -6.35 1.11 0.52
N TYR A 124 -6.02 2.27 1.09
CA TYR A 124 -6.76 3.51 0.82
C TYR A 124 -6.76 3.87 -0.66
N ALA A 125 -5.60 3.81 -1.32
CA ALA A 125 -5.50 4.09 -2.75
C ALA A 125 -6.34 3.10 -3.59
N ALA A 126 -6.31 1.80 -3.26
CA ALA A 126 -7.12 0.79 -3.93
C ALA A 126 -8.63 1.05 -3.76
N GLN A 127 -9.07 1.42 -2.55
CA GLN A 127 -10.46 1.78 -2.28
C GLN A 127 -10.90 3.03 -3.04
N ALA A 128 -10.04 4.05 -3.10
CA ALA A 128 -10.33 5.28 -3.84
C ALA A 128 -10.54 5.00 -5.33
N GLN A 129 -9.67 4.18 -5.94
CA GLN A 129 -9.78 3.78 -7.34
C GLN A 129 -11.08 3.00 -7.63
N LEU A 130 -11.46 2.08 -6.74
CA LEU A 130 -12.73 1.38 -6.83
C LEU A 130 -13.91 2.35 -6.75
N GLY A 131 -13.86 3.31 -5.83
CA GLY A 131 -14.88 4.35 -5.68
C GLY A 131 -15.05 5.21 -6.93
N GLU A 132 -13.96 5.64 -7.56
CA GLU A 132 -13.99 6.40 -8.81
C GLU A 132 -14.62 5.61 -9.96
N LEU A 133 -14.25 4.33 -10.10
CA LEU A 133 -14.83 3.45 -11.11
C LEU A 133 -16.32 3.26 -10.88
N THR A 134 -16.75 3.00 -9.65
CA THR A 134 -18.17 2.88 -9.31
C THR A 134 -18.92 4.19 -9.58
N ALA A 135 -18.36 5.34 -9.22
CA ALA A 135 -18.98 6.64 -9.47
C ALA A 135 -19.20 6.87 -10.98
N LYS A 136 -18.23 6.51 -11.82
CA LYS A 136 -18.36 6.58 -13.28
C LYS A 136 -19.50 5.71 -13.79
N TRP A 137 -19.57 4.45 -13.35
CA TRP A 137 -20.67 3.55 -13.73
C TRP A 137 -22.04 4.07 -13.32
N VAL A 138 -22.16 4.63 -12.11
CA VAL A 138 -23.40 5.23 -11.62
C VAL A 138 -23.81 6.43 -12.48
N GLN A 139 -22.85 7.27 -12.88
CA GLN A 139 -23.12 8.40 -13.77
C GLN A 139 -23.63 7.95 -15.13
N GLU A 140 -22.97 6.99 -15.76
CA GLU A 140 -23.36 6.44 -17.06
C GLU A 140 -24.75 5.80 -17.00
N TYR A 141 -25.01 5.01 -15.96
CA TYR A 141 -26.33 4.41 -15.74
C TYR A 141 -27.43 5.48 -15.60
N ASN A 142 -27.20 6.48 -14.75
CA ASN A 142 -28.15 7.58 -14.54
C ASN A 142 -28.37 8.42 -15.80
N GLN A 143 -27.36 8.56 -16.66
CA GLN A 143 -27.51 9.23 -17.94
C GLN A 143 -28.41 8.43 -18.88
N ARG A 144 -28.18 7.12 -19.02
CA ARG A 144 -29.02 6.24 -19.84
C ARG A 144 -30.48 6.24 -19.39
N GLN A 145 -30.73 6.22 -18.08
CA GLN A 145 -32.09 6.31 -17.53
C GLN A 145 -32.77 7.63 -17.88
N ARG A 146 -32.05 8.76 -17.80
CA ARG A 146 -32.59 10.08 -18.18
C ARG A 146 -32.89 10.17 -19.66
N GLU A 147 -31.99 9.68 -20.51
CA GLU A 147 -32.19 9.69 -21.96
C GLU A 147 -33.36 8.81 -22.39
N ALA A 148 -33.50 7.61 -21.79
CA ALA A 148 -34.63 6.73 -22.03
C ALA A 148 -35.96 7.39 -21.61
N PHE A 149 -35.98 8.07 -20.45
CA PHE A 149 -37.15 8.81 -20.01
C PHE A 149 -37.51 9.94 -20.99
N ILE A 150 -36.54 10.77 -21.38
CA ILE A 150 -36.73 11.86 -22.34
C ILE A 150 -37.22 11.33 -23.69
N ALA A 151 -36.66 10.22 -24.18
CA ALA A 151 -37.08 9.59 -25.43
C ALA A 151 -38.53 9.09 -25.35
N SER A 152 -38.91 8.48 -24.23
CA SER A 152 -40.29 8.01 -24.02
C SER A 152 -41.30 9.15 -23.96
N GLU A 153 -40.97 10.26 -23.30
CA GLU A 153 -41.81 11.46 -23.26
C GLU A 153 -41.96 12.09 -24.65
N LYS A 154 -40.87 12.18 -25.42
CA LYS A 154 -40.91 12.66 -26.81
C LYS A 154 -41.78 11.77 -27.70
N GLU A 155 -41.75 10.45 -27.51
CA GLU A 155 -42.60 9.52 -28.25
C GLU A 155 -44.08 9.72 -27.90
N LYS A 156 -44.41 9.84 -26.61
CA LYS A 156 -45.78 10.10 -26.15
C LYS A 156 -46.33 11.44 -26.68
N ALA A 157 -45.50 12.48 -26.70
CA ALA A 157 -45.89 13.79 -27.22
C ALA A 157 -46.19 13.76 -28.73
N GLN A 158 -45.43 12.98 -29.49
CA GLN A 158 -45.66 12.81 -30.94
C GLN A 158 -46.86 11.92 -31.26
N LYS A 159 -47.10 10.88 -30.44
CA LYS A 159 -48.23 9.96 -30.62
C LYS A 159 -49.58 10.54 -30.19
N LYS A 160 -49.62 11.72 -29.55
CA LYS A 160 -50.87 12.45 -29.24
C LYS A 160 -51.36 13.14 -30.54
N PRO A 161 -52.32 12.57 -31.29
CA PRO A 161 -52.68 13.10 -32.59
C PRO A 161 -53.50 14.38 -32.43
N ARG A 162 -53.50 15.17 -33.50
CA ARG A 162 -54.38 16.30 -33.81
C ARG A 162 -55.88 15.92 -33.85
N SER A 163 -56.40 15.16 -32.88
CA SER A 163 -57.80 14.72 -32.84
C SER A 163 -58.80 15.81 -32.42
N ARG A 164 -58.37 17.06 -32.29
CA ARG A 164 -59.26 18.22 -32.05
C ARG A 164 -59.30 19.14 -33.27
N ALA A 165 -59.78 18.61 -34.39
CA ALA A 165 -60.26 19.42 -35.51
C ALA A 165 -61.49 18.73 -36.10
N THR A 166 -62.63 18.89 -35.44
CA THR A 166 -63.94 18.56 -36.01
C THR A 166 -64.27 19.65 -37.05
N PRO A 167 -64.40 19.36 -38.35
CA PRO A 167 -65.01 20.32 -39.26
C PRO A 167 -66.51 20.27 -39.02
N ARG A 168 -67.04 21.29 -38.36
CA ARG A 168 -68.48 21.54 -38.24
C ARG A 168 -68.92 22.30 -39.50
N ALA A 169 -69.48 21.61 -40.49
CA ALA A 169 -70.28 22.14 -41.61
C ALA A 169 -70.79 20.93 -42.43
N SER A 170 -72.00 20.86 -42.99
CA SER A 170 -73.16 21.74 -43.09
C SER A 170 -74.35 20.86 -43.49
N ASN A 171 -75.55 21.16 -42.99
CA ASN A 171 -76.82 20.63 -43.49
C ASN A 171 -76.96 20.95 -44.99
N ARG A 172 -77.41 19.97 -45.79
CA ARG A 172 -78.46 20.17 -46.80
C ARG A 172 -79.10 18.85 -47.21
#